data_AF-A0A940SMR8-F1
#
_entry.id   AF-A0A940SMR8-F1
#
_cell.length_a   1.000
_cell.length_b   1.000
_cell.length_c   1.000
_cell.angle_alpha   90.00
_cell.angle_beta   90.00
_cell.angle_gamma   90.00
#
_symmetry.space_group_name_H-M   'P 1'
#
loop_
_entity.id
_entity.type
_entity.pdbx_description
1 polymer ?
#
loop_
_entity_poly.entity_id
_entity_poly.type
_entity_poly.pdbx_seq_one_letter_code
_entity_poly.pdbx_strand_id
1 'polypeptide(L)'
;MKFRYTKAELKQKLRPWVRALTNPHLLISVGIAWFITNGWAYCAIGLGAFLEIGWLLKAGSVWAAMLWVPGTPEKLVTFPIAIFILRLLFPNDTRTLAMIDRKWKAAKDKTRIKYRKFKEKLRSRRNKELPEKKEEDT
;
A
#
# COMPACT_ATOMS: atom_id res chain seq x y z
N MET A 1 1.03 12.48 26.90
CA MET A 1 0.18 11.32 26.55
C MET A 1 0.96 10.02 26.83
N LYS A 2 0.72 9.34 27.96
CA LYS A 2 1.40 8.07 28.29
C LYS A 2 0.60 6.90 27.73
N PHE A 3 1.00 6.36 26.57
CA PHE A 3 0.44 5.10 26.06
C PHE A 3 0.99 3.93 26.89
N ARG A 4 0.33 3.61 28.00
CA ARG A 4 0.59 2.38 28.76
C ARG A 4 -0.23 1.26 28.13
N TYR A 5 0.24 0.72 27.00
CA TYR A 5 -0.36 -0.50 26.45
C TYR A 5 0.05 -1.69 27.32
N THR A 6 -0.93 -2.46 27.77
CA THR A 6 -0.71 -3.69 28.51
C THR A 6 -0.15 -4.76 27.57
N LYS A 7 0.80 -5.60 28.01
CA LYS A 7 1.42 -6.65 27.14
C LYS A 7 0.37 -7.51 26.41
N ALA A 8 -0.78 -7.76 27.05
CA ALA A 8 -1.89 -8.52 26.49
C ALA A 8 -2.59 -7.80 25.31
N GLU A 9 -2.82 -6.49 25.40
CA GLU A 9 -3.45 -5.69 24.35
C GLU A 9 -2.52 -5.47 23.16
N LEU A 10 -1.22 -5.28 23.43
CA LEU A 10 -0.18 -5.27 22.41
C LEU A 10 -0.16 -6.60 21.66
N LYS A 11 -0.16 -7.73 22.37
CA LYS A 11 -0.20 -9.07 21.75
C LYS A 11 -1.47 -9.26 20.92
N GLN A 12 -2.64 -8.79 21.38
CA GLN A 12 -3.90 -8.92 20.66
C GLN A 12 -3.95 -8.05 19.39
N LYS A 13 -3.39 -6.83 19.44
CA LYS A 13 -3.24 -5.96 18.26
C LYS A 13 -2.16 -6.43 17.30
N LEU A 14 -1.04 -6.98 17.78
CA LEU A 14 0.04 -7.51 16.94
C LEU A 14 -0.30 -8.87 16.34
N ARG A 15 -1.09 -9.72 17.00
CA ARG A 15 -1.45 -11.05 16.51
C ARG A 15 -1.95 -11.10 15.05
N PRO A 16 -2.83 -10.19 14.57
CA PRO A 16 -3.20 -10.15 13.15
C PRO A 16 -2.05 -9.70 12.24
N TRP A 17 -1.18 -8.79 12.69
CA TRP A 17 0.01 -8.35 11.95
C TRP A 17 1.06 -9.44 11.85
N VAL A 18 1.33 -10.14 12.96
CA VAL A 18 2.19 -11.31 13.00
C VAL A 18 1.64 -12.36 12.05
N ARG A 19 0.34 -12.68 12.09
CA ARG A 19 -0.28 -13.66 11.19
C ARG A 19 -0.24 -13.25 9.72
N ALA A 20 -0.29 -11.95 9.42
CA ALA A 20 -0.08 -11.42 8.08
C ALA A 20 1.40 -11.50 7.64
N LEU A 21 2.35 -11.26 8.55
CA LEU A 21 3.78 -11.51 8.34
C LEU A 21 4.11 -13.01 8.26
N THR A 22 3.31 -13.88 8.90
CA THR A 22 3.47 -15.34 8.84
C THR A 22 2.85 -15.92 7.56
N ASN A 23 2.29 -15.10 6.67
CA ASN A 23 1.89 -15.55 5.33
C ASN A 23 3.16 -15.53 4.46
N PRO A 24 3.81 -16.68 4.22
CA PRO A 24 5.15 -16.73 3.64
C PRO A 24 5.20 -16.05 2.27
N HIS A 25 4.13 -16.19 1.48
CA HIS A 25 4.05 -15.60 0.14
C HIS A 25 4.06 -14.07 0.15
N LEU A 26 3.38 -13.44 1.12
CA LEU A 26 3.35 -11.98 1.24
C LEU A 26 4.68 -11.43 1.77
N LEU A 27 5.30 -12.15 2.71
CA LEU A 27 6.59 -11.76 3.27
C LEU A 27 7.70 -11.89 2.22
N ILE A 28 7.69 -12.97 1.44
CA ILE A 28 8.64 -13.19 0.34
C ILE A 28 8.44 -12.13 -0.75
N SER A 29 7.19 -11.82 -1.14
CA SER A 29 6.96 -10.80 -2.18
C SER A 29 7.37 -9.40 -1.74
N VAL A 30 7.10 -9.03 -0.47
CA VAL A 30 7.53 -7.76 0.10
C VAL A 30 9.05 -7.72 0.27
N GLY A 31 9.66 -8.82 0.69
CA GLY A 31 11.12 -8.95 0.80
C GLY A 31 11.82 -8.78 -0.55
N ILE A 32 11.34 -9.44 -1.61
CA ILE A 32 11.89 -9.32 -2.95
C ILE A 32 11.63 -7.93 -3.54
N ALA A 33 10.44 -7.37 -3.35
CA ALA A 33 10.14 -6.01 -3.78
C ALA A 33 11.06 -4.99 -3.10
N TRP A 34 11.25 -5.13 -1.78
CA TRP A 34 12.20 -4.32 -1.03
C TRP A 34 13.64 -4.53 -1.50
N PHE A 35 14.00 -5.77 -1.85
CA PHE A 35 15.33 -6.09 -2.36
C PHE A 35 15.62 -5.37 -3.69
N ILE A 36 14.63 -5.35 -4.58
CA ILE A 36 14.72 -4.70 -5.88
C ILE A 36 14.71 -3.17 -5.74
N THR A 37 13.87 -2.61 -4.88
CA THR A 37 13.80 -1.15 -4.73
C THR A 37 15.01 -0.60 -4.00
N ASN A 38 15.41 -1.24 -2.91
CA ASN A 38 16.36 -0.69 -1.93
C ASN A 38 17.45 -1.67 -1.49
N GLY A 39 17.17 -2.98 -1.45
CA GLY A 39 18.11 -4.00 -0.97
C GLY A 39 19.40 -4.09 -1.79
N TRP A 40 19.34 -3.79 -3.09
CA TRP A 40 20.50 -3.82 -3.97
C TRP A 40 21.62 -2.88 -3.52
N ALA A 41 21.30 -1.75 -2.88
CA ALA A 41 22.31 -0.81 -2.40
C ALA A 41 23.09 -1.38 -1.20
N TYR A 42 22.43 -2.13 -0.33
CA TYR A 42 23.11 -2.86 0.75
C TYR A 42 24.00 -3.98 0.20
N CYS A 43 23.55 -4.67 -0.85
CA CYS A 43 24.39 -5.64 -1.56
C CYS A 43 25.58 -4.97 -2.24
N ALA A 44 25.41 -3.79 -2.84
CA ALA A 44 26.50 -3.03 -3.45
C ALA A 44 27.52 -2.56 -2.41
N ILE A 45 27.09 -2.14 -1.22
CA ILE A 45 27.97 -1.82 -0.09
C ILE A 45 28.72 -3.06 0.39
N GLY A 46 28.01 -4.17 0.63
CA GLY A 46 28.60 -5.41 1.13
C GLY A 46 29.60 -6.03 0.14
N LEU A 47 29.23 -6.14 -1.13
CA LEU A 47 30.10 -6.64 -2.20
C LEU A 47 31.23 -5.67 -2.52
N GLY A 48 30.96 -4.36 -2.52
CA GLY A 48 31.98 -3.34 -2.74
C GLY A 48 33.03 -3.31 -1.63
N ALA A 49 32.64 -3.55 -0.38
CA ALA A 49 33.57 -3.70 0.73
C ALA A 49 34.34 -5.02 0.68
N PHE A 50 33.68 -6.12 0.31
CA PHE A 50 34.31 -7.46 0.24
C PHE A 50 35.28 -7.61 -0.92
N LEU A 51 34.98 -7.02 -2.08
CA LEU A 51 35.81 -7.07 -3.29
C LEU A 51 36.72 -5.84 -3.46
N GLU A 52 36.74 -4.95 -2.46
CA GLU A 52 37.49 -3.67 -2.47
C GLU A 52 37.19 -2.75 -3.67
N ILE A 53 36.00 -2.87 -4.27
CA ILE A 53 35.57 -2.06 -5.41
C ILE A 53 35.08 -0.71 -4.90
N GLY A 54 35.99 0.26 -4.83
CA GLY A 54 35.73 1.59 -4.26
C GLY A 54 34.58 2.37 -4.91
N TRP A 55 34.34 2.21 -6.23
CA TRP A 55 33.21 2.88 -6.89
C TRP A 55 31.87 2.29 -6.45
N LEU A 56 31.80 0.96 -6.35
CA LEU A 56 30.57 0.23 -6.01
C LEU A 56 30.15 0.52 -4.57
N LEU A 57 31.15 0.55 -3.66
CA LEU A 57 30.96 0.95 -2.28
C LEU A 57 30.44 2.39 -2.16
N LYS A 58 31.03 3.34 -2.91
CA LYS A 58 30.58 4.75 -2.92
C LYS A 58 29.17 4.88 -3.48
N ALA A 59 28.87 4.25 -4.61
CA ALA A 59 27.55 4.30 -5.23
C ALA A 59 26.47 3.73 -4.30
N GLY A 60 26.74 2.57 -3.69
CA GLY A 60 25.82 1.96 -2.71
C GLY A 60 25.64 2.82 -1.47
N SER A 61 26.71 3.42 -0.94
CA SER A 61 26.66 4.27 0.25
C SER A 61 25.90 5.56 0.02
N VAL A 62 26.08 6.20 -1.14
CA VAL A 62 25.34 7.41 -1.54
C VAL A 62 23.85 7.10 -1.69
N TRP A 63 23.51 5.98 -2.33
CA TRP A 63 22.12 5.55 -2.45
C TRP A 63 21.49 5.25 -1.09
N ALA A 64 22.19 4.53 -0.21
CA ALA A 64 21.73 4.23 1.15
C ALA A 64 21.56 5.51 2.00
N ALA A 65 22.42 6.51 1.84
CA ALA A 65 22.29 7.79 2.50
C ALA A 65 21.08 8.59 1.99
N MET A 66 20.84 8.59 0.67
CA MET A 66 19.62 9.19 0.08
C MET A 66 18.34 8.49 0.56
N LEU A 67 18.40 7.18 0.78
CA LEU A 67 17.29 6.37 1.31
C LEU A 67 16.82 6.87 2.69
N TRP A 68 17.76 7.32 3.52
CA TRP A 68 17.48 7.77 4.89
C TRP A 68 16.99 9.23 4.99
N VAL A 69 16.84 9.93 3.86
CA VAL A 69 16.34 11.31 3.85
C VAL A 69 14.86 11.33 4.27
N PRO A 70 14.49 12.04 5.35
CA PRO A 70 13.11 12.13 5.77
C PRO A 70 12.29 12.91 4.73
N GLY A 71 11.38 12.22 4.03
CA GLY A 71 10.52 12.82 3.01
C GLY A 71 10.47 12.06 1.68
N THR A 72 11.33 11.05 1.49
CA THR A 72 11.38 10.26 0.26
C THR A 72 10.07 9.46 0.07
N PRO A 73 9.42 9.51 -1.11
CA PRO A 73 8.19 8.77 -1.43
C PRO A 73 8.40 7.24 -1.56
N GLU A 74 9.42 6.70 -0.91
CA GLU A 74 9.88 5.30 -0.92
C GLU A 74 8.77 4.28 -0.65
N LYS A 75 7.82 4.68 0.19
CA LYS A 75 6.67 3.85 0.58
C LYS A 75 5.53 3.85 -0.44
N LEU A 76 5.63 4.58 -1.56
CA LEU A 76 4.60 4.59 -2.61
C LEU A 76 4.92 3.64 -3.77
N VAL A 77 6.20 3.39 -4.04
CA VAL A 77 6.64 2.55 -5.17
C VAL A 77 6.83 1.09 -4.75
N THR A 78 7.24 0.85 -3.51
CA THR A 78 7.48 -0.52 -3.01
C THR A 78 6.19 -1.35 -2.93
N PHE A 79 5.05 -0.75 -2.59
CA PHE A 79 3.76 -1.46 -2.52
C PHE A 79 3.23 -1.95 -3.87
N PRO A 80 3.15 -1.13 -4.94
CA PRO A 80 2.72 -1.61 -6.24
C PRO A 80 3.68 -2.67 -6.81
N ILE A 81 4.99 -2.54 -6.60
CA ILE A 81 5.97 -3.55 -6.99
C ILE A 81 5.77 -4.86 -6.20
N ALA A 82 5.53 -4.78 -4.89
CA ALA A 82 5.23 -5.97 -4.07
C ALA A 82 3.96 -6.68 -4.54
N ILE A 83 2.92 -5.93 -4.95
CA ILE A 83 1.69 -6.49 -5.52
C ILE A 83 1.97 -7.13 -6.89
N PHE A 84 2.81 -6.51 -7.71
CA PHE A 84 3.21 -7.04 -9.02
C PHE A 84 4.02 -8.33 -8.89
N ILE A 85 5.00 -8.37 -8.00
CA ILE A 85 5.83 -9.55 -7.73
C ILE A 85 5.00 -10.66 -7.09
N LEU A 86 4.05 -10.34 -6.21
CA LEU A 86 3.13 -11.33 -5.67
C LEU A 86 2.33 -12.02 -6.79
N ARG A 87 1.88 -11.25 -7.80
CA ARG A 87 1.22 -11.81 -9.00
C ARG A 87 2.16 -12.65 -9.86
N LEU A 88 3.43 -12.27 -9.96
CA LEU A 88 4.42 -12.94 -10.79
C LEU A 88 4.94 -14.25 -10.15
N LEU A 89 5.22 -14.23 -8.85
CA LEU A 89 5.87 -15.32 -8.12
C LEU A 89 4.87 -16.36 -7.59
N PHE A 90 3.63 -15.94 -7.27
CA PHE A 90 2.58 -16.83 -6.78
C PHE A 90 1.27 -16.68 -7.57
N PRO A 91 1.27 -16.94 -8.90
CA PRO A 91 0.06 -16.88 -9.72
C PRO A 91 -1.02 -17.90 -9.29
N ASN A 92 -0.64 -18.98 -8.58
CA ASN A 92 -1.53 -20.04 -8.12
C ASN A 92 -2.03 -19.92 -6.66
N ASP A 93 -1.63 -18.90 -5.90
CA ASP A 93 -2.15 -18.69 -4.55
C ASP A 93 -3.54 -18.02 -4.59
N THR A 94 -4.53 -18.83 -4.92
CA THR A 94 -5.94 -18.45 -5.06
C THR A 94 -6.52 -17.84 -3.77
N ARG A 95 -6.00 -18.17 -2.58
CA ARG A 95 -6.51 -17.60 -1.32
C ARG A 95 -6.09 -16.15 -1.14
N THR A 96 -4.83 -15.84 -1.42
CA THR A 96 -4.30 -14.47 -1.30
C THR A 96 -4.84 -13.58 -2.42
N LEU A 97 -4.87 -14.08 -3.66
CA LEU A 97 -5.44 -13.37 -4.81
C LEU A 97 -6.95 -13.14 -4.68
N ALA A 98 -7.72 -14.14 -4.22
CA ALA A 98 -9.16 -13.97 -4.00
C ALA A 98 -9.47 -12.97 -2.88
N MET A 99 -8.65 -12.92 -1.83
CA MET A 99 -8.84 -11.95 -0.76
C MET A 99 -8.53 -10.52 -1.23
N ILE A 100 -7.50 -10.33 -2.06
CA ILE A 100 -7.18 -9.04 -2.69
C ILE A 100 -8.30 -8.62 -3.66
N ASP A 101 -8.74 -9.52 -4.54
CA ASP A 101 -9.82 -9.26 -5.50
C ASP A 101 -11.14 -8.91 -4.80
N ARG A 102 -11.50 -9.64 -3.72
CA ARG A 102 -12.67 -9.32 -2.90
C ARG A 102 -12.58 -7.93 -2.29
N LYS A 103 -11.42 -7.54 -1.76
CA LYS A 103 -11.23 -6.19 -1.20
C LYS A 103 -11.28 -5.10 -2.28
N TRP A 104 -10.74 -5.38 -3.46
CA TRP A 104 -10.80 -4.48 -4.62
C TRP A 104 -12.23 -4.29 -5.14
N LYS A 105 -12.99 -5.38 -5.29
CA LYS A 105 -14.41 -5.36 -5.64
C LYS A 105 -15.24 -4.62 -4.60
N ALA A 106 -15.04 -4.91 -3.31
CA ALA A 106 -15.73 -4.21 -2.22
C ALA A 106 -15.41 -2.71 -2.20
N ALA A 107 -14.17 -2.30 -2.50
CA ALA A 107 -13.81 -0.90 -2.62
C ALA A 107 -14.48 -0.24 -3.84
N LYS A 108 -14.48 -0.91 -5.00
CA LYS A 108 -15.13 -0.43 -6.23
C LYS A 108 -16.65 -0.28 -6.05
N ASP A 109 -17.29 -1.23 -5.37
CA ASP A 109 -18.73 -1.20 -5.10
C ASP A 109 -19.10 -0.08 -4.13
N LYS A 110 -18.32 0.15 -3.08
CA LYS A 110 -18.53 1.31 -2.18
C LYS A 110 -18.45 2.63 -2.94
N THR A 111 -17.48 2.76 -3.84
CA THR A 111 -17.33 3.95 -4.69
C THR A 111 -18.51 4.11 -5.64
N ARG A 112 -18.97 3.01 -6.27
CA ARG A 112 -20.14 3.01 -7.16
C ARG A 112 -21.43 3.38 -6.43
N ILE A 113 -21.66 2.83 -5.23
CA ILE A 113 -22.82 3.15 -4.39
C ILE A 113 -22.78 4.61 -3.95
N LYS A 114 -21.60 5.11 -3.54
CA LYS A 114 -21.42 6.51 -3.18
C LYS A 114 -21.74 7.44 -4.35
N TYR A 115 -21.29 7.10 -5.56
CA TYR A 115 -21.59 7.85 -6.77
C TYR A 115 -23.09 7.82 -7.11
N ARG A 116 -23.76 6.67 -6.95
CA ARG A 116 -25.21 6.53 -7.19
C ARG A 116 -26.02 7.38 -6.22
N LYS A 117 -25.71 7.30 -4.92
CA LYS A 117 -26.34 8.14 -3.88
C LYS A 117 -26.11 9.63 -4.11
N PHE A 118 -24.91 10.00 -4.55
CA PHE A 118 -24.59 11.38 -4.91
C PHE A 118 -25.45 11.87 -6.10
N LYS A 119 -25.59 11.06 -7.14
CA LYS A 119 -26.41 11.37 -8.32
C LYS A 119 -27.91 11.47 -7.99
N GLU A 120 -28.42 10.59 -7.13
CA GLU A 120 -29.80 10.65 -6.62
C GLU A 120 -30.04 11.92 -5.82
N LYS A 121 -29.11 12.30 -4.94
CA LYS A 121 -29.19 13.55 -4.15
C LYS A 121 -29.16 14.81 -5.03
N LEU A 122 -28.36 14.81 -6.10
CA LEU A 122 -28.36 15.89 -7.08
C LEU A 122 -29.68 15.94 -7.87
N ARG A 123 -30.25 14.78 -8.22
CA ARG A 123 -31.54 14.71 -8.91
C ARG A 123 -32.68 15.21 -8.03
N SER A 124 -32.72 14.86 -6.75
CA SER A 124 -33.74 15.33 -5.80
C SER A 124 -33.65 16.83 -5.51
N ARG A 125 -32.44 17.42 -5.51
CA ARG A 125 -32.27 18.89 -5.38
C ARG A 125 -32.81 19.63 -6.61
N ARG A 126 -32.41 19.20 -7.80
CA ARG A 126 -32.90 19.77 -9.06
C ARG A 126 -34.43 19.65 -9.20
N ASN A 127 -35.02 18.52 -8.80
CA ASN A 127 -36.48 18.36 -8.81
C ASN A 127 -37.23 19.21 -7.78
N LYS A 128 -36.55 19.73 -6.74
CA LYS A 128 -37.11 20.71 -5.79
C LYS A 128 -36.99 22.14 -6.30
N GLU A 129 -35.89 22.45 -7.00
CA GLU A 129 -35.65 23.79 -7.57
C GLU A 129 -36.52 24.07 -8.82
N LEU A 130 -36.91 23.03 -9.58
CA LEU A 130 -37.79 23.16 -10.76
C LEU A 130 -39.24 23.62 -10.46
N PRO A 131 -39.92 23.14 -9.40
CA PRO A 131 -41.27 23.61 -9.05
C PRO A 131 -41.28 25.00 -8.40
N GLU A 132 -40.30 25.35 -7.55
CA GLU A 132 -40.18 26.71 -6.97
C GLU A 132 -40.08 27.79 -8.05
N LYS A 133 -39.28 27.52 -9.09
CA LYS A 133 -39.09 28.47 -10.20
C LYS A 133 -40.32 28.64 -11.10
N LYS A 134 -41.30 27.73 -11.04
CA LYS A 134 -42.57 27.86 -11.78
C LYS A 134 -43.61 28.65 -10.99
N GLU A 135 -43.55 28.65 -9.66
CA GLU A 135 -44.44 29.41 -8.79
C GLU A 135 -44.01 30.89 -8.66
N GLU A 136 -42.74 31.22 -8.84
CA GLU A 136 -42.25 32.62 -8.87
C GLU A 136 -42.50 33.35 -10.22
N ASP A 137 -42.67 32.63 -11.33
CA ASP A 137 -42.87 33.18 -12.68
C ASP A 137 -44.36 33.29 -13.10
N THR A 138 -45.32 33.00 -12.21
CA THR A 138 -46.78 33.11 -12.44
C THR A 138 -47.39 34.21 -11.59
#